data_AF-A0A6P0P7K9-F1
#
_entry.id   AF-A0A6P0P7K9-F1
#
_cell.length_a   1.000
_cell.length_b   1.000
_cell.length_c   1.000
_cell.angle_alpha   90.00
_cell.angle_beta   90.00
_cell.angle_gamma   90.00
#
_symmetry.space_group_name_H-M   'P 1'
#
loop_
_entity.id
_entity.type
_entity.pdbx_description
1 polymer ?
#
loop_
_entity_poly.entity_id
_entity_poly.type
_entity_poly.pdbx_seq_one_letter_code
_entity_poly.pdbx_strand_id
1 'polypeptide(L)'
;MSKIAWITFENGELFFKQKVAEKYITDYICNLPGANTDEEALQLDSEVVLRSIESQHGLLVERAKSVYSFSHLTFHEYFTAREFIIGKNSSEEALKSLVSHLTDYRWKEVFLLAVGMSSNADGLLLLMKEKVDGILSGDEKLQIFLKWVNEKSLICDVSVEPLVFPLFYFFFECTFNVLFFVHEEVSKFTEESDINNINYFYQEFISGFDKAYIFFNNLMFEEELKNYDLMLDIELYQLLDSVKMPYFYIYSHPKNTIYNIIKNRIDLEFKEELYQLKSELPNSNQPKKKFEEWLKTNGQACSDKLRKLIIKYRNICHYWQFNDEQLFALRDYYYANGLLFNCLNSDCYVSRKVRQEIEDTLLLPIAEIQKRNTASL
;
A
#
# COMPACT_ATOMS: atom_id res chain seq x y z
N MET A 1 -0.37 0.29 32.15
CA MET A 1 -1.19 0.27 30.91
C MET A 1 -0.37 0.03 29.66
N SER A 2 0.60 0.90 29.30
CA SER A 2 1.43 0.75 28.08
C SER A 2 2.07 -0.63 27.89
N LYS A 3 2.71 -1.18 28.94
CA LYS A 3 3.26 -2.55 28.90
C LYS A 3 2.23 -3.65 28.62
N ILE A 4 1.02 -3.56 29.19
CA ILE A 4 -0.07 -4.52 28.95
C ILE A 4 -0.55 -4.39 27.49
N ALA A 5 -0.75 -3.16 27.03
CA ALA A 5 -1.16 -2.87 25.66
C ALA A 5 -0.19 -3.46 24.65
N TRP A 6 1.10 -3.12 24.76
CA TRP A 6 2.13 -3.58 23.83
C TRP A 6 2.16 -5.11 23.72
N ILE A 7 2.23 -5.82 24.84
CA ILE A 7 2.40 -7.29 24.84
C ILE A 7 1.17 -7.98 24.25
N THR A 8 -0.03 -7.53 24.63
CA THR A 8 -1.28 -8.12 24.11
C THR A 8 -1.50 -7.76 22.64
N PHE A 9 -1.13 -6.54 22.22
CA PHE A 9 -1.24 -6.10 20.83
C PHE A 9 -0.30 -6.87 19.90
N GLU A 10 0.95 -7.05 20.34
CA GLU A 10 1.98 -7.80 19.61
C GLU A 10 1.55 -9.25 19.37
N ASN A 11 0.93 -9.88 20.37
CA ASN A 11 0.37 -11.22 20.26
C ASN A 11 -0.97 -11.29 19.49
N GLY A 12 -1.56 -10.16 19.09
CA GLY A 12 -2.87 -10.11 18.45
C GLY A 12 -4.05 -10.43 19.37
N GLU A 13 -3.85 -10.28 20.68
CA GLU A 13 -4.84 -10.57 21.71
C GLU A 13 -5.70 -9.33 22.01
N LEU A 14 -6.90 -9.28 21.42
CA LEU A 14 -7.92 -8.27 21.81
C LEU A 14 -8.50 -8.53 23.21
N PHE A 15 -8.45 -9.78 23.65
CA PHE A 15 -8.92 -10.23 24.95
C PHE A 15 -7.79 -10.96 25.66
N PHE A 16 -7.58 -10.64 26.94
CA PHE A 16 -6.54 -11.24 27.76
C PHE A 16 -7.09 -11.65 29.12
N LYS A 17 -6.48 -12.66 29.73
CA LYS A 17 -6.90 -13.14 31.05
C LYS A 17 -6.58 -12.10 32.13
N GLN A 18 -7.44 -12.01 33.14
CA GLN A 18 -7.24 -11.17 34.33
C GLN A 18 -5.83 -11.31 34.92
N LYS A 19 -5.34 -12.55 35.06
CA LYS A 19 -3.99 -12.86 35.56
C LYS A 19 -2.86 -12.22 34.77
N VAL A 20 -3.04 -11.98 33.46
CA VAL A 20 -2.04 -11.29 32.63
C VAL A 20 -1.93 -9.84 33.08
N ALA A 21 -3.05 -9.14 33.22
CA ALA A 21 -3.07 -7.76 33.68
C ALA A 21 -2.55 -7.64 35.13
N GLU A 22 -3.03 -8.51 36.02
CA GLU A 22 -2.58 -8.55 37.42
C GLU A 22 -1.08 -8.75 37.52
N LYS A 23 -0.48 -9.68 36.76
CA LYS A 23 0.98 -9.88 36.76
C LYS A 23 1.74 -8.58 36.47
N TYR A 24 1.32 -7.82 35.46
CA TYR A 24 2.01 -6.57 35.11
C TYR A 24 1.74 -5.44 36.12
N ILE A 25 0.57 -5.46 36.76
CA ILE A 25 0.25 -4.55 37.86
C ILE A 25 1.12 -4.89 39.08
N THR A 26 1.21 -6.18 39.44
CA THR A 26 2.09 -6.69 40.50
C THR A 26 3.54 -6.27 40.26
N ASP A 27 4.07 -6.53 39.06
CA ASP A 27 5.43 -6.13 38.66
C ASP A 27 5.65 -4.62 38.78
N TYR A 28 4.61 -3.80 38.59
CA TYR A 28 4.71 -2.36 38.75
C TYR A 28 4.68 -1.94 40.22
N ILE A 29 3.71 -2.46 40.98
CA ILE A 29 3.51 -2.12 42.40
C ILE A 29 4.73 -2.51 43.22
N CYS A 30 5.31 -3.70 42.99
CA CYS A 30 6.45 -4.18 43.77
C CYS A 30 7.71 -3.31 43.62
N ASN A 31 7.79 -2.48 42.57
CA ASN A 31 8.88 -1.55 42.32
C ASN A 31 8.60 -0.12 42.84
N LEU A 32 7.45 0.13 43.48
CA LEU A 32 7.14 1.43 44.08
C LEU A 32 7.86 1.62 45.44
N PRO A 33 8.30 2.85 45.78
CA PRO A 33 8.90 3.13 47.07
C PRO A 33 7.96 2.77 48.23
N GLY A 34 8.41 1.87 49.12
CA GLY A 34 7.62 1.44 50.29
C GLY A 34 6.54 0.41 49.99
N ALA A 35 6.54 -0.21 48.81
CA ALA A 35 5.62 -1.29 48.48
C ALA A 35 5.83 -2.52 49.37
N ASN A 36 4.74 -3.23 49.65
CA ASN A 36 4.81 -4.53 50.30
C ASN A 36 5.46 -5.55 49.35
N THR A 37 6.34 -6.41 49.87
CA THR A 37 7.01 -7.47 49.10
C THR A 37 6.36 -8.84 49.27
N ASP A 38 5.35 -8.94 50.13
CA ASP A 38 4.57 -10.16 50.32
C ASP A 38 3.70 -10.46 49.08
N GLU A 39 3.78 -11.70 48.59
CA GLU A 39 3.17 -12.12 47.33
C GLU A 39 1.63 -12.12 47.39
N GLU A 40 1.04 -12.53 48.53
CA GLU A 40 -0.41 -12.53 48.70
C GLU A 40 -0.96 -11.10 48.79
N ALA A 41 -0.26 -10.21 49.51
CA ALA A 41 -0.62 -8.80 49.58
C ALA A 41 -0.54 -8.11 48.21
N LEU A 42 0.54 -8.34 47.46
CA LEU A 42 0.73 -7.77 46.12
C LEU A 42 -0.34 -8.24 45.13
N GLN A 43 -0.75 -9.51 45.23
CA GLN A 43 -1.82 -10.05 44.40
C GLN A 43 -3.17 -9.38 44.71
N LEU A 44 -3.49 -9.20 46.00
CA LEU A 44 -4.71 -8.52 46.43
C LEU A 44 -4.72 -7.06 45.95
N ASP A 45 -3.61 -6.34 46.12
CA ASP A 45 -3.45 -4.96 45.66
C ASP A 45 -3.62 -4.85 44.15
N SER A 46 -3.08 -5.81 43.41
CA SER A 46 -3.18 -5.84 41.95
C SER A 46 -4.61 -6.08 41.45
N GLU A 47 -5.38 -6.94 42.12
CA GLU A 47 -6.80 -7.13 41.82
C GLU A 47 -7.59 -5.84 42.11
N VAL A 48 -7.32 -5.15 43.22
CA VAL A 48 -7.97 -3.88 43.58
C VAL A 48 -7.66 -2.79 42.55
N VAL A 49 -6.40 -2.68 42.12
CA VAL A 49 -5.99 -1.72 41.08
C VAL A 49 -6.66 -2.04 39.75
N LEU A 50 -6.70 -3.30 39.34
CA LEU A 50 -7.37 -3.71 38.10
C LEU A 50 -8.86 -3.34 38.11
N ARG A 51 -9.56 -3.63 39.21
CA ARG A 51 -10.97 -3.24 39.40
C ARG A 51 -11.17 -1.73 39.40
N SER A 52 -10.19 -0.96 39.89
CA SER A 52 -10.23 0.50 39.86
C SER A 52 -10.05 1.04 38.44
N ILE A 53 -9.15 0.45 37.65
CA ILE A 53 -8.96 0.77 36.23
C ILE A 53 -10.23 0.52 35.42
N GLU A 54 -10.92 -0.58 35.71
CA GLU A 54 -12.21 -0.91 35.10
C GLU A 54 -13.31 0.08 35.52
N SER A 55 -13.57 0.21 36.82
CA SER A 55 -14.76 0.91 37.33
C SER A 55 -14.66 2.44 37.29
N GLN A 56 -13.46 3.02 37.37
CA GLN A 56 -13.27 4.47 37.50
C GLN A 56 -12.73 5.13 36.23
N HIS A 57 -11.89 4.42 35.48
CA HIS A 57 -11.19 4.99 34.32
C HIS A 57 -11.74 4.52 32.98
N GLY A 58 -12.49 3.41 32.95
CA GLY A 58 -13.07 2.86 31.72
C GLY A 58 -12.03 2.53 30.66
N LEU A 59 -10.77 2.29 31.05
CA LEU A 59 -9.69 1.95 30.12
C LEU A 59 -9.70 0.46 29.78
N LEU A 60 -10.09 -0.36 30.76
CA LEU A 60 -10.29 -1.81 30.61
C LEU A 60 -11.74 -2.15 30.94
N VAL A 61 -12.24 -3.23 30.36
CA VAL A 61 -13.59 -3.76 30.60
C VAL A 61 -13.52 -5.28 30.71
N GLU A 62 -14.17 -5.85 31.72
CA GLU A 62 -14.40 -7.30 31.79
C GLU A 62 -15.45 -7.71 30.73
N ARG A 63 -15.06 -8.58 29.79
CA ARG A 63 -15.91 -9.04 28.68
C ARG A 63 -16.56 -10.39 28.97
N ALA A 64 -15.90 -11.20 29.77
CA ALA A 64 -16.38 -12.44 30.35
C ALA A 64 -15.64 -12.67 31.65
N LYS A 65 -16.11 -13.60 32.49
CA LYS A 65 -15.50 -13.88 33.80
C LYS A 65 -13.97 -14.06 33.68
N SER A 66 -13.22 -13.18 34.32
CA SER A 66 -11.75 -13.11 34.33
C SER A 66 -11.10 -12.94 32.95
N VAL A 67 -11.81 -12.34 31.99
CA VAL A 67 -11.33 -12.00 30.65
C VAL A 67 -11.59 -10.51 30.39
N TYR A 68 -10.52 -9.77 30.13
CA TYR A 68 -10.52 -8.33 29.95
C TYR A 68 -10.14 -7.94 28.53
N SER A 69 -10.54 -6.75 28.12
CA SER A 69 -10.05 -6.06 26.93
C SER A 69 -9.83 -4.58 27.24
N PHE A 70 -9.07 -3.86 26.42
CA PHE A 70 -9.21 -2.41 26.36
C PHE A 70 -10.65 -2.04 26.00
N SER A 71 -11.15 -0.94 26.55
CA SER A 71 -12.52 -0.49 26.28
C SER A 71 -12.75 -0.18 24.81
N HIS A 72 -11.73 0.36 24.15
CA HIS A 72 -11.68 0.64 22.72
C HIS A 72 -10.31 0.28 22.14
N LEU A 73 -10.31 -0.14 20.86
CA LEU A 73 -9.08 -0.44 20.11
C LEU A 73 -8.12 0.76 20.09
N THR A 74 -8.64 1.98 19.96
CA THR A 74 -7.83 3.21 19.99
C THR A 74 -7.00 3.37 21.26
N PHE A 75 -7.51 2.95 22.43
CA PHE A 75 -6.69 2.95 23.65
C PHE A 75 -5.61 1.87 23.61
N HIS A 76 -5.92 0.70 23.06
CA HIS A 76 -4.95 -0.37 22.87
C HIS A 76 -3.80 0.11 21.98
N GLU A 77 -4.11 0.71 20.83
CA GLU A 77 -3.14 1.27 19.88
C GLU A 77 -2.32 2.42 20.51
N TYR A 78 -3.00 3.37 21.16
CA TYR A 78 -2.37 4.51 21.84
C TYR A 78 -1.39 4.07 22.92
N PHE A 79 -1.79 3.15 23.79
CA PHE A 79 -0.92 2.70 24.87
C PHE A 79 0.23 1.84 24.36
N THR A 80 0.05 1.10 23.26
CA THR A 80 1.13 0.41 22.55
C THR A 80 2.13 1.40 21.97
N ALA A 81 1.70 2.41 21.22
CA ALA A 81 2.58 3.46 20.68
C ALA A 81 3.36 4.17 21.80
N ARG A 82 2.66 4.52 22.88
CA ARG A 82 3.23 5.16 24.07
C ARG A 82 4.28 4.27 24.76
N GLU A 83 4.15 2.95 24.72
CA GLU A 83 5.17 2.05 25.27
C GLU A 83 6.50 2.20 24.52
N PHE A 84 6.46 2.27 23.18
CA PHE A 84 7.69 2.46 22.39
C PHE A 84 8.30 3.84 22.60
N ILE A 85 7.49 4.89 22.58
CA ILE A 85 8.00 6.27 22.60
C ILE A 85 8.40 6.72 24.00
N ILE A 86 7.54 6.48 25.01
CA ILE A 86 7.73 6.95 26.38
C ILE A 86 8.25 5.83 27.28
N GLY A 87 7.62 4.64 27.24
CA GLY A 87 7.99 3.53 28.13
C GLY A 87 9.43 3.04 27.91
N LYS A 88 9.81 2.87 26.65
CA LYS A 88 11.14 2.46 26.19
C LYS A 88 12.01 3.64 25.75
N ASN A 89 11.58 4.88 26.02
CA ASN A 89 12.29 6.12 25.69
C ASN A 89 12.75 6.23 24.22
N SER A 90 12.00 5.67 23.27
CA SER A 90 12.39 5.66 21.85
C SER A 90 13.80 5.09 21.61
N SER A 91 14.24 4.10 22.41
CA SER A 91 15.54 3.46 22.20
C SER A 91 15.63 2.85 20.81
N GLU A 92 16.83 2.74 20.26
CA GLU A 92 17.04 2.21 18.92
C GLU A 92 16.46 0.79 18.78
N GLU A 93 16.62 -0.06 19.80
CA GLU A 93 16.05 -1.41 19.83
C GLU A 93 14.52 -1.39 19.84
N ALA A 94 13.92 -0.45 20.59
CA ALA A 94 12.47 -0.29 20.64
C ALA A 94 11.93 0.15 19.28
N LEU A 95 12.56 1.15 18.63
CA LEU A 95 12.14 1.63 17.32
C LEU A 95 12.33 0.55 16.24
N LYS A 96 13.44 -0.21 16.26
CA LYS A 96 13.64 -1.36 15.36
C LYS A 96 12.59 -2.45 15.57
N SER A 97 12.24 -2.73 16.83
CA SER A 97 11.14 -3.66 17.17
C SER A 97 9.81 -3.17 16.62
N LEU A 98 9.47 -1.88 16.76
CA LEU A 98 8.27 -1.30 16.16
C LEU A 98 8.28 -1.44 14.63
N VAL A 99 9.37 -1.03 13.97
CA VAL A 99 9.55 -1.08 12.51
C VAL A 99 9.51 -2.52 11.95
N SER A 100 9.78 -3.54 12.76
CA SER A 100 9.59 -4.94 12.34
C SER A 100 8.13 -5.26 11.95
N HIS A 101 7.17 -4.48 12.45
CA HIS A 101 5.74 -4.60 12.14
C HIS A 101 5.27 -3.67 11.01
N LEU A 102 6.19 -3.05 10.25
CA LEU A 102 5.84 -2.02 9.26
C LEU A 102 4.88 -2.49 8.15
N THR A 103 4.87 -3.79 7.83
CA THR A 103 3.98 -4.39 6.82
C THR A 103 2.73 -5.04 7.43
N ASP A 104 2.57 -4.98 8.75
CA ASP A 104 1.36 -5.46 9.45
C ASP A 104 0.31 -4.34 9.52
N TYR A 105 -0.81 -4.55 8.84
CA TYR A 105 -1.91 -3.58 8.74
C TYR A 105 -2.54 -3.23 10.09
N ARG A 106 -2.45 -4.11 11.10
CA ARG A 106 -2.95 -3.83 12.45
C ARG A 106 -2.16 -2.71 13.12
N TRP A 107 -0.89 -2.55 12.78
CA TRP A 107 0.01 -1.60 13.43
C TRP A 107 -0.06 -0.19 12.84
N LYS A 108 -0.85 0.04 11.79
CA LYS A 108 -0.96 1.33 11.10
C LYS A 108 -1.14 2.50 12.06
N GLU A 109 -2.16 2.45 12.92
CA GLU A 109 -2.46 3.53 13.87
C GLU A 109 -1.39 3.64 14.96
N VAL A 110 -0.74 2.54 15.33
CA VAL A 110 0.39 2.56 16.28
C VAL A 110 1.55 3.38 15.71
N PHE A 111 1.89 3.24 14.43
CA PHE A 111 2.93 4.06 13.79
C PHE A 111 2.55 5.54 13.75
N LEU A 112 1.31 5.87 13.34
CA LEU A 112 0.82 7.25 13.29
C LEU A 112 0.83 7.92 14.67
N LEU A 113 0.38 7.19 15.70
CA LEU A 113 0.42 7.66 17.08
C LEU A 113 1.86 7.77 17.58
N ALA A 114 2.75 6.84 17.23
CA ALA A 114 4.15 6.88 17.64
C ALA A 114 4.85 8.13 17.10
N VAL A 115 4.74 8.44 15.80
CA VAL A 115 5.35 9.65 15.24
C VAL A 115 4.76 10.93 15.81
N GLY A 116 3.44 10.98 16.04
CA GLY A 116 2.78 12.14 16.66
C GLY A 116 3.13 12.34 18.14
N MET A 117 3.48 11.27 18.86
CA MET A 117 3.97 11.32 20.24
C MET A 117 5.45 11.67 20.35
N SER A 118 6.24 11.42 19.31
CA SER A 118 7.67 11.69 19.29
C SER A 118 7.94 13.20 19.32
N SER A 119 8.81 13.65 20.23
CA SER A 119 9.33 15.03 20.20
C SER A 119 10.20 15.29 18.96
N ASN A 120 10.81 14.24 18.41
CA ASN A 120 11.44 14.22 17.10
C ASN A 120 11.28 12.82 16.48
N ALA A 121 10.62 12.74 15.31
CA ALA A 121 10.34 11.49 14.61
C ALA A 121 11.45 11.05 13.64
N ASP A 122 12.52 11.82 13.47
CA ASP A 122 13.61 11.57 12.51
C ASP A 122 14.11 10.11 12.57
N GLY A 123 14.45 9.63 13.76
CA GLY A 123 14.99 8.28 13.94
C GLY A 123 14.01 7.18 13.55
N LEU A 124 12.74 7.31 13.92
CA LEU A 124 11.70 6.34 13.56
C LEU A 124 11.44 6.34 12.05
N LEU A 125 11.31 7.53 11.44
CA LEU A 125 11.04 7.67 10.02
C LEU A 125 12.20 7.15 9.14
N LEU A 126 13.45 7.38 9.55
CA LEU A 126 14.61 6.82 8.88
C LEU A 126 14.67 5.29 8.99
N LEU A 127 14.37 4.72 10.15
CA LEU A 127 14.28 3.26 10.30
C LEU A 127 13.14 2.66 9.46
N MET A 128 12.00 3.34 9.38
CA MET A 128 10.91 2.97 8.48
C MET A 128 11.38 3.00 7.02
N LYS A 129 12.12 4.03 6.60
CA LYS A 129 12.67 4.15 5.25
C LYS A 129 13.65 3.02 4.93
N GLU A 130 14.59 2.72 5.84
CA GLU A 130 15.53 1.61 5.69
C GLU A 130 14.78 0.27 5.52
N LYS A 131 13.74 0.05 6.34
CA LYS A 131 12.91 -1.15 6.24
C LYS A 131 12.17 -1.22 4.91
N VAL A 132 11.59 -0.12 4.44
CA VAL A 132 10.92 -0.01 3.13
C VAL A 132 11.89 -0.40 2.00
N ASP A 133 13.06 0.21 1.95
CA ASP A 133 14.06 -0.04 0.92
C ASP A 133 14.53 -1.50 0.92
N GLY A 134 14.65 -2.08 2.11
CA GLY A 134 15.01 -3.48 2.30
C GLY A 134 13.97 -4.50 1.82
N ILE A 135 12.70 -4.12 1.57
CA ILE A 135 11.67 -5.06 1.09
C ILE A 135 12.00 -5.57 -0.31
N LEU A 136 12.49 -4.69 -1.19
CA LEU A 136 12.75 -5.02 -2.60
C LEU A 136 14.25 -5.11 -2.94
N SER A 137 15.15 -4.82 -2.01
CA SER A 137 16.59 -4.68 -2.30
C SER A 137 17.27 -5.96 -2.78
N GLY A 138 16.75 -7.12 -2.38
CA GLY A 138 17.34 -8.43 -2.70
C GLY A 138 16.95 -9.01 -4.06
N ASP A 139 15.96 -8.44 -4.75
CA ASP A 139 15.43 -8.98 -6.00
C ASP A 139 15.79 -8.07 -7.19
N GLU A 140 16.68 -8.57 -8.06
CA GLU A 140 17.17 -7.83 -9.24
C GLU A 140 16.04 -7.40 -10.18
N LYS A 141 15.02 -8.25 -10.36
CA LYS A 141 13.90 -7.96 -11.26
C LYS A 141 13.03 -6.84 -10.71
N LEU A 142 12.79 -6.82 -9.39
CA LEU A 142 12.08 -5.74 -8.73
C LEU A 142 12.89 -4.43 -8.76
N GLN A 143 14.22 -4.50 -8.68
CA GLN A 143 15.08 -3.32 -8.87
C GLN A 143 15.04 -2.78 -10.30
N ILE A 144 15.02 -3.64 -11.32
CA ILE A 144 14.83 -3.23 -12.72
C ILE A 144 13.45 -2.57 -12.90
N PHE A 145 12.42 -3.13 -12.29
CA PHE A 145 11.08 -2.54 -12.29
C PHE A 145 11.06 -1.14 -11.65
N LEU A 146 11.64 -0.97 -10.45
CA LEU A 146 11.73 0.36 -9.81
C LEU A 146 12.55 1.36 -10.65
N LYS A 147 13.61 0.90 -11.32
CA LYS A 147 14.35 1.73 -12.26
C LYS A 147 13.46 2.21 -13.41
N TRP A 148 12.67 1.31 -14.00
CA TRP A 148 11.70 1.69 -15.03
C TRP A 148 10.66 2.69 -14.50
N VAL A 149 10.12 2.48 -13.28
CA VAL A 149 9.17 3.42 -12.64
C VAL A 149 9.80 4.82 -12.53
N ASN A 150 11.03 4.91 -12.04
CA ASN A 150 11.75 6.19 -11.93
C ASN A 150 12.05 6.83 -13.30
N GLU A 151 12.50 6.05 -14.28
CA GLU A 151 12.76 6.59 -15.62
C GLU A 151 11.48 7.09 -16.30
N LYS A 152 10.37 6.36 -16.14
CA LYS A 152 9.08 6.73 -16.72
C LYS A 152 8.45 7.94 -16.03
N SER A 153 8.58 8.06 -14.71
CA SER A 153 8.06 9.21 -13.96
C SER A 153 8.77 10.53 -14.34
N LEU A 154 10.08 10.49 -14.60
CA LEU A 154 10.88 11.65 -14.99
C LEU A 154 10.55 12.23 -16.37
N ILE A 155 9.82 11.50 -17.22
CA ILE A 155 9.40 11.96 -18.56
C ILE A 155 8.18 12.89 -18.46
N CYS A 156 7.43 12.84 -17.36
CA CYS A 156 6.21 13.63 -17.18
C CYS A 156 6.53 15.08 -16.78
N ASP A 157 5.77 16.04 -17.31
CA ASP A 157 5.91 17.46 -16.95
C ASP A 157 5.59 17.70 -15.47
N VAL A 158 6.47 18.44 -14.79
CA VAL A 158 6.65 18.47 -13.32
C VAL A 158 5.78 19.54 -12.64
N SER A 159 4.57 19.80 -13.16
CA SER A 159 3.64 20.75 -12.52
C SER A 159 2.95 20.18 -11.26
N VAL A 160 3.23 18.93 -10.90
CA VAL A 160 2.60 18.16 -9.82
C VAL A 160 3.64 17.75 -8.78
N GLU A 161 3.20 17.46 -7.55
CA GLU A 161 4.03 16.89 -6.49
C GLU A 161 4.91 15.72 -7.00
N PRO A 162 6.23 15.71 -6.73
CA PRO A 162 7.18 14.75 -7.31
C PRO A 162 6.85 13.26 -7.12
N LEU A 163 6.05 12.91 -6.11
CA LEU A 163 5.70 11.53 -5.77
C LEU A 163 4.49 10.99 -6.54
N VAL A 164 3.70 11.84 -7.19
CA VAL A 164 2.47 11.43 -7.88
C VAL A 164 2.78 10.50 -9.07
N PHE A 165 3.77 10.84 -9.90
CA PHE A 165 4.09 10.03 -11.08
C PHE A 165 4.74 8.68 -10.74
N PRO A 166 5.75 8.59 -9.85
CA PRO A 166 6.28 7.29 -9.44
C PRO A 166 5.21 6.38 -8.83
N LEU A 167 4.33 6.93 -7.97
CA LEU A 167 3.21 6.17 -7.40
C LEU A 167 2.26 5.68 -8.49
N PHE A 168 1.91 6.54 -9.45
CA PHE A 168 1.04 6.18 -10.57
C PHE A 168 1.61 5.01 -11.37
N TYR A 169 2.84 5.12 -11.86
CA TYR A 169 3.42 4.08 -12.73
C TYR A 169 3.73 2.80 -11.98
N PHE A 170 4.21 2.89 -10.74
CA PHE A 170 4.37 1.71 -9.88
C PHE A 170 3.04 0.96 -9.77
N PHE A 171 1.98 1.70 -9.45
CA PHE A 171 0.68 1.13 -9.18
C PHE A 171 0.03 0.53 -10.42
N PHE A 172 -0.14 1.31 -11.49
CA PHE A 172 -0.83 0.87 -12.70
C PHE A 172 -0.12 -0.31 -13.36
N GLU A 173 1.21 -0.33 -13.33
CA GLU A 173 1.97 -1.42 -13.91
C GLU A 173 1.85 -2.70 -13.07
N CYS A 174 1.84 -2.61 -11.74
CA CYS A 174 1.53 -3.73 -10.86
C CYS A 174 0.09 -4.25 -11.08
N THR A 175 -0.90 -3.35 -11.17
CA THR A 175 -2.29 -3.72 -11.47
C THR A 175 -2.39 -4.48 -12.77
N PHE A 176 -1.78 -3.92 -13.82
CA PHE A 176 -1.76 -4.53 -15.14
C PHE A 176 -1.20 -5.95 -15.08
N ASN A 177 -0.08 -6.16 -14.36
CA ASN A 177 0.53 -7.48 -14.26
C ASN A 177 -0.33 -8.50 -13.51
N VAL A 178 -1.00 -8.09 -12.42
CA VAL A 178 -1.93 -8.95 -11.69
C VAL A 178 -3.14 -9.31 -12.56
N LEU A 179 -3.79 -8.32 -13.17
CA LEU A 179 -4.96 -8.56 -14.04
C LEU A 179 -4.60 -9.39 -15.27
N PHE A 180 -3.42 -9.15 -15.85
CA PHE A 180 -2.93 -9.89 -17.00
C PHE A 180 -2.64 -11.36 -16.64
N PHE A 181 -2.04 -11.61 -15.47
CA PHE A 181 -1.80 -12.96 -14.96
C PHE A 181 -3.11 -13.68 -14.63
N VAL A 182 -4.02 -13.05 -13.87
CA VAL A 182 -5.33 -13.61 -13.52
C VAL A 182 -6.09 -13.98 -14.79
N HIS A 183 -6.02 -13.16 -15.85
CA HIS A 183 -6.62 -13.53 -17.14
C HIS A 183 -6.03 -14.80 -17.73
N GLU A 184 -4.70 -14.88 -17.82
CA GLU A 184 -4.02 -16.03 -18.40
C GLU A 184 -4.34 -17.30 -17.62
N GLU A 185 -4.41 -17.23 -16.30
CA GLU A 185 -4.78 -18.35 -15.45
C GLU A 185 -6.28 -18.70 -15.59
N VAL A 186 -7.19 -17.74 -15.41
CA VAL A 186 -8.65 -17.95 -15.54
C VAL A 186 -9.02 -18.53 -16.89
N SER A 187 -8.33 -18.14 -17.97
CA SER A 187 -8.57 -18.69 -19.31
C SER A 187 -8.27 -20.19 -19.44
N LYS A 188 -7.49 -20.77 -18.51
CA LYS A 188 -7.15 -22.19 -18.45
C LYS A 188 -8.18 -23.02 -17.67
N PHE A 189 -8.99 -22.38 -16.82
CA PHE A 189 -9.97 -23.05 -15.97
C PHE A 189 -11.36 -23.05 -16.60
N THR A 190 -12.06 -24.18 -16.49
CA THR A 190 -13.45 -24.33 -16.94
C THR A 190 -14.46 -24.28 -15.80
N GLU A 191 -14.00 -24.38 -14.54
CA GLU A 191 -14.84 -24.43 -13.35
C GLU A 191 -14.88 -23.07 -12.62
N GLU A 192 -16.08 -22.65 -12.23
CA GLU A 192 -16.34 -21.35 -11.58
C GLU A 192 -15.67 -21.23 -10.18
N SER A 193 -15.46 -22.35 -9.49
CA SER A 193 -14.77 -22.41 -8.20
C SER A 193 -13.29 -22.02 -8.28
N ASP A 194 -12.59 -22.44 -9.33
CA ASP A 194 -11.16 -22.13 -9.51
C ASP A 194 -10.94 -20.64 -9.82
N ILE A 195 -11.85 -20.07 -10.61
CA ILE A 195 -11.88 -18.64 -10.93
C ILE A 195 -12.10 -17.79 -9.66
N ASN A 196 -13.04 -18.21 -8.81
CA ASN A 196 -13.32 -17.52 -7.55
C ASN A 196 -12.14 -17.60 -6.56
N ASN A 197 -11.40 -18.70 -6.53
CA ASN A 197 -10.22 -18.86 -5.67
C ASN A 197 -9.07 -17.95 -6.10
N ILE A 198 -8.78 -17.86 -7.41
CA ILE A 198 -7.76 -16.94 -7.95
C ILE A 198 -8.15 -15.50 -7.66
N ASN A 199 -9.40 -15.13 -7.93
CA ASN A 199 -9.89 -13.79 -7.62
C ASN A 199 -9.74 -13.49 -6.13
N TYR A 200 -10.14 -14.40 -5.22
CA TYR A 200 -10.00 -14.21 -3.78
C TYR A 200 -8.56 -13.97 -3.35
N PHE A 201 -7.61 -14.75 -3.88
CA PHE A 201 -6.19 -14.60 -3.58
C PHE A 201 -5.66 -13.21 -3.96
N TYR A 202 -6.11 -12.67 -5.09
CA TYR A 202 -5.69 -11.36 -5.60
C TYR A 202 -6.64 -10.20 -5.23
N GLN A 203 -7.72 -10.44 -4.47
CA GLN A 203 -8.72 -9.41 -4.18
C GLN A 203 -8.17 -8.24 -3.35
N GLU A 204 -7.25 -8.49 -2.42
CA GLU A 204 -6.62 -7.40 -1.68
C GLU A 204 -5.78 -6.51 -2.59
N PHE A 205 -5.06 -7.10 -3.55
CA PHE A 205 -4.37 -6.36 -4.60
C PHE A 205 -5.36 -5.57 -5.43
N ILE A 206 -6.37 -6.22 -6.01
CA ILE A 206 -7.38 -5.60 -6.88
C ILE A 206 -8.14 -4.47 -6.17
N SER A 207 -8.54 -4.64 -4.91
CA SER A 207 -9.27 -3.62 -4.15
C SER A 207 -8.38 -2.43 -3.74
N GLY A 208 -7.11 -2.67 -3.45
CA GLY A 208 -6.10 -1.60 -3.36
C GLY A 208 -5.98 -0.86 -4.69
N PHE A 209 -6.11 -1.58 -5.81
CA PHE A 209 -6.01 -1.05 -7.15
C PHE A 209 -7.20 -0.17 -7.58
N ASP A 210 -8.41 -0.53 -7.17
CA ASP A 210 -9.61 0.30 -7.42
C ASP A 210 -9.52 1.66 -6.70
N LYS A 211 -8.96 1.68 -5.48
CA LYS A 211 -8.84 2.91 -4.68
C LYS A 211 -7.89 3.92 -5.30
N ALA A 212 -6.68 3.51 -5.72
CA ALA A 212 -5.79 4.48 -6.34
C ALA A 212 -6.21 4.82 -7.79
N TYR A 213 -6.91 3.93 -8.51
CA TYR A 213 -7.59 4.33 -9.74
C TYR A 213 -8.58 5.48 -9.50
N ILE A 214 -9.44 5.38 -8.48
CA ILE A 214 -10.34 6.47 -8.10
C ILE A 214 -9.56 7.73 -7.72
N PHE A 215 -8.50 7.60 -6.92
CA PHE A 215 -7.64 8.72 -6.52
C PHE A 215 -7.04 9.44 -7.72
N PHE A 216 -6.36 8.72 -8.63
CA PHE A 216 -5.72 9.32 -9.80
C PHE A 216 -6.75 9.89 -10.78
N ASN A 217 -7.91 9.24 -10.96
CA ASN A 217 -8.96 9.86 -11.77
C ASN A 217 -9.47 11.16 -11.15
N ASN A 218 -9.69 11.20 -9.82
CA ASN A 218 -10.13 12.41 -9.14
C ASN A 218 -9.09 13.53 -9.26
N LEU A 219 -7.81 13.21 -9.09
CA LEU A 219 -6.69 14.14 -9.26
C LEU A 219 -6.69 14.79 -10.66
N MET A 220 -7.08 14.03 -11.68
CA MET A 220 -7.12 14.48 -13.08
C MET A 220 -8.32 15.40 -13.42
N PHE A 221 -9.34 15.44 -12.56
CA PHE A 221 -10.44 16.40 -12.70
C PHE A 221 -10.12 17.77 -12.11
N GLU A 222 -9.03 17.90 -11.35
CA GLU A 222 -8.53 19.19 -10.86
C GLU A 222 -7.80 19.92 -11.99
N GLU A 223 -8.31 21.09 -12.41
CA GLU A 223 -7.80 21.79 -13.60
C GLU A 223 -6.32 22.16 -13.51
N GLU A 224 -5.80 22.35 -12.29
CA GLU A 224 -4.41 22.71 -12.00
C GLU A 224 -3.44 21.52 -12.18
N LEU A 225 -3.94 20.28 -12.22
CA LEU A 225 -3.14 19.05 -12.27
C LEU A 225 -3.31 18.26 -13.56
N LYS A 226 -3.95 18.84 -14.59
CA LYS A 226 -4.16 18.21 -15.91
C LYS A 226 -2.82 17.93 -16.60
N ASN A 227 -2.34 16.69 -16.46
CA ASN A 227 -1.19 16.20 -17.21
C ASN A 227 -1.67 15.34 -18.40
N TYR A 228 -1.50 15.85 -19.62
CA TYR A 228 -1.97 15.17 -20.83
C TYR A 228 -1.30 13.81 -21.06
N ASP A 229 -0.04 13.63 -20.66
CA ASP A 229 0.66 12.35 -20.77
C ASP A 229 0.06 11.30 -19.84
N LEU A 230 -0.28 11.70 -18.61
CA LEU A 230 -0.93 10.84 -17.63
C LEU A 230 -2.33 10.44 -18.10
N MET A 231 -3.10 11.39 -18.61
CA MET A 231 -4.44 11.13 -19.16
C MET A 231 -4.39 10.13 -20.32
N LEU A 232 -3.44 10.32 -21.24
CA LEU A 232 -3.22 9.41 -22.35
C LEU A 232 -2.84 8.01 -21.88
N ASP A 233 -1.93 7.90 -20.90
CA ASP A 233 -1.48 6.60 -20.40
C ASP A 233 -2.64 5.86 -19.69
N ILE A 234 -3.49 6.56 -18.93
CA ILE A 234 -4.74 6.00 -18.36
C ILE A 234 -5.67 5.50 -19.47
N GLU A 235 -5.95 6.31 -20.50
CA GLU A 235 -6.81 5.92 -21.63
C GLU A 235 -6.27 4.69 -22.36
N LEU A 236 -4.95 4.53 -22.44
CA LEU A 236 -4.30 3.37 -23.05
C LEU A 236 -4.39 2.10 -22.19
N TYR A 237 -4.22 2.20 -20.86
CA TYR A 237 -4.51 1.08 -19.95
C TYR A 237 -5.96 0.62 -20.09
N GLN A 238 -6.91 1.57 -20.07
CA GLN A 238 -8.34 1.27 -20.24
C GLN A 238 -8.66 0.65 -21.60
N LEU A 239 -8.03 1.15 -22.67
CA LEU A 239 -8.20 0.61 -24.01
C LEU A 239 -7.71 -0.84 -24.07
N LEU A 240 -6.55 -1.13 -23.51
CA LEU A 240 -5.97 -2.47 -23.48
C LEU A 240 -6.85 -3.43 -22.67
N ASP A 241 -7.33 -3.00 -21.51
CA ASP A 241 -8.27 -3.77 -20.70
C ASP A 241 -9.58 -4.02 -21.46
N SER A 242 -10.12 -3.04 -22.19
CA SER A 242 -11.40 -3.20 -22.90
C SER A 242 -11.36 -4.22 -24.06
N VAL A 243 -10.18 -4.49 -24.62
CA VAL A 243 -10.00 -5.51 -25.68
C VAL A 243 -9.55 -6.87 -25.14
N LYS A 244 -9.12 -6.95 -23.87
CA LYS A 244 -8.71 -8.20 -23.21
C LYS A 244 -9.75 -8.72 -22.22
N MET A 245 -10.50 -7.84 -21.55
CA MET A 245 -11.36 -8.12 -20.39
C MET A 245 -12.73 -7.41 -20.47
N PRO A 246 -13.72 -7.93 -21.21
CA PRO A 246 -15.05 -7.30 -21.32
C PRO A 246 -15.91 -7.38 -20.04
N TYR A 247 -15.47 -8.12 -19.01
CA TYR A 247 -16.24 -8.35 -17.78
C TYR A 247 -15.98 -7.30 -16.68
N PHE A 248 -14.87 -6.56 -16.75
CA PHE A 248 -14.55 -5.49 -15.81
C PHE A 248 -14.82 -4.13 -16.48
N TYR A 249 -15.78 -3.40 -15.90
CA TYR A 249 -16.09 -1.97 -16.13
C TYR A 249 -15.78 -1.40 -17.53
N ILE A 250 -16.60 -1.74 -18.53
CA ILE A 250 -16.63 -1.00 -19.79
C ILE A 250 -17.25 0.38 -19.51
N TYR A 251 -16.43 1.38 -19.19
CA TYR A 251 -16.85 2.79 -19.21
C TYR A 251 -17.06 3.28 -20.66
N SER A 252 -16.38 2.67 -21.65
CA SER A 252 -16.54 2.98 -23.08
C SER A 252 -16.10 1.84 -24.02
N HIS A 253 -16.74 1.73 -25.20
CA HIS A 253 -16.36 0.76 -26.24
C HIS A 253 -14.97 1.10 -26.83
N PRO A 254 -14.04 0.14 -27.05
CA PRO A 254 -12.65 0.42 -27.46
C PRO A 254 -12.53 1.32 -28.69
N LYS A 255 -13.42 1.12 -29.68
CA LYS A 255 -13.50 1.95 -30.89
C LYS A 255 -13.75 3.45 -30.60
N ASN A 256 -14.50 3.76 -29.55
CA ASN A 256 -14.74 5.14 -29.10
C ASN A 256 -13.53 5.67 -28.32
N THR A 257 -12.91 4.84 -27.48
CA THR A 257 -11.68 5.19 -26.75
C THR A 257 -10.55 5.54 -27.71
N ILE A 258 -10.31 4.71 -28.74
CA ILE A 258 -9.32 5.02 -29.79
C ILE A 258 -9.66 6.34 -30.50
N TYR A 259 -10.94 6.60 -30.78
CA TYR A 259 -11.35 7.86 -31.41
C TYR A 259 -11.02 9.08 -30.54
N ASN A 260 -11.13 8.96 -29.21
CA ASN A 260 -10.76 10.03 -28.28
C ASN A 260 -9.24 10.20 -28.22
N ILE A 261 -8.48 9.11 -28.07
CA ILE A 261 -7.00 9.13 -28.05
C ILE A 261 -6.45 9.80 -29.31
N ILE A 262 -6.97 9.45 -30.48
CA ILE A 262 -6.54 9.99 -31.79
C ILE A 262 -6.78 11.51 -31.92
N LYS A 263 -7.75 12.07 -31.19
CA LYS A 263 -7.99 13.51 -31.15
C LYS A 263 -6.98 14.25 -30.27
N ASN A 264 -6.33 13.55 -29.35
CA ASN A 264 -5.30 14.11 -28.48
C ASN A 264 -4.00 14.35 -29.28
N ARG A 265 -3.06 15.06 -28.65
CA ARG A 265 -1.73 15.32 -29.21
C ARG A 265 -0.85 14.09 -28.99
N ILE A 266 -0.79 13.22 -29.99
CA ILE A 266 0.06 12.03 -30.01
C ILE A 266 0.94 12.02 -31.26
N ASP A 267 1.99 11.21 -31.23
CA ASP A 267 2.85 10.97 -32.39
C ASP A 267 2.05 10.55 -33.63
N LEU A 268 2.47 11.03 -34.81
CA LEU A 268 1.72 10.81 -36.06
C LEU A 268 1.74 9.33 -36.47
N GLU A 269 2.88 8.65 -36.32
CA GLU A 269 3.02 7.22 -36.63
C GLU A 269 2.14 6.40 -35.68
N PHE A 270 2.15 6.76 -34.38
CA PHE A 270 1.26 6.10 -33.41
C PHE A 270 -0.22 6.30 -33.74
N LYS A 271 -0.61 7.51 -34.18
CA LYS A 271 -1.96 7.83 -34.59
C LYS A 271 -2.41 6.98 -35.78
N GLU A 272 -1.55 6.80 -36.77
CA GLU A 272 -1.83 5.97 -37.95
C GLU A 272 -2.02 4.49 -37.59
N GLU A 273 -1.16 3.94 -36.73
CA GLU A 273 -1.28 2.57 -36.21
C GLU A 273 -2.58 2.35 -35.42
N LEU A 274 -2.97 3.32 -34.58
CA LEU A 274 -4.26 3.28 -33.87
C LEU A 274 -5.46 3.39 -34.82
N TYR A 275 -5.36 4.16 -35.91
CA TYR A 275 -6.42 4.20 -36.93
C TYR A 275 -6.60 2.84 -37.62
N GLN A 276 -5.52 2.15 -37.93
CA GLN A 276 -5.58 0.80 -38.49
C GLN A 276 -6.26 -0.16 -37.51
N LEU A 277 -5.83 -0.18 -36.25
CA LEU A 277 -6.44 -1.00 -35.21
C LEU A 277 -7.95 -0.69 -35.04
N LYS A 278 -8.32 0.59 -35.06
CA LYS A 278 -9.73 1.04 -34.99
C LYS A 278 -10.57 0.47 -36.13
N SER A 279 -10.00 0.32 -37.33
CA SER A 279 -10.71 -0.19 -38.51
C SER A 279 -11.05 -1.67 -38.39
N GLU A 280 -10.23 -2.44 -37.67
CA GLU A 280 -10.38 -3.87 -37.40
C GLU A 280 -11.46 -4.15 -36.34
N LEU A 281 -11.76 -3.19 -35.46
CA LEU A 281 -12.74 -3.34 -34.38
C LEU A 281 -14.21 -3.32 -34.86
N PRO A 282 -15.10 -4.14 -34.26
CA PRO A 282 -16.53 -4.06 -34.46
C PRO A 282 -17.09 -2.65 -34.19
N ASN A 283 -18.17 -2.28 -34.86
CA ASN A 283 -18.79 -0.97 -34.65
C ASN A 283 -19.46 -0.89 -33.27
N SER A 284 -19.33 0.25 -32.61
CA SER A 284 -19.88 0.49 -31.27
C SER A 284 -21.41 0.48 -31.18
N ASN A 285 -22.10 0.50 -32.32
CA ASN A 285 -23.55 0.37 -32.42
C ASN A 285 -24.05 -1.09 -32.57
N GLN A 286 -23.14 -2.06 -32.63
CA GLN A 286 -23.52 -3.48 -32.69
C GLN A 286 -23.95 -4.00 -31.31
N PRO A 287 -24.81 -5.04 -31.25
CA PRO A 287 -25.18 -5.67 -29.99
C PRO A 287 -23.96 -6.17 -29.22
N LYS A 288 -23.95 -6.00 -27.89
CA LYS A 288 -22.87 -6.44 -26.99
C LYS A 288 -22.40 -7.87 -27.27
N LYS A 289 -23.35 -8.78 -27.50
CA LYS A 289 -23.08 -10.20 -27.81
C LYS A 289 -22.17 -10.40 -29.03
N LYS A 290 -22.32 -9.59 -30.09
CA LYS A 290 -21.46 -9.68 -31.28
C LYS A 290 -20.02 -9.26 -30.98
N PHE A 291 -19.86 -8.27 -30.12
CA PHE A 291 -18.55 -7.84 -29.66
C PHE A 291 -17.91 -8.92 -28.77
N GLU A 292 -18.67 -9.53 -27.87
CA GLU A 292 -18.22 -10.68 -27.05
C GLU A 292 -17.80 -11.87 -27.92
N GLU A 293 -18.55 -12.19 -28.98
CA GLU A 293 -18.17 -13.22 -29.96
C GLU A 293 -16.88 -12.87 -30.71
N TRP A 294 -16.75 -11.61 -31.16
CA TRP A 294 -15.53 -11.14 -31.82
C TRP A 294 -14.31 -11.23 -30.90
N LEU A 295 -14.45 -10.87 -29.63
CA LEU A 295 -13.38 -10.94 -28.63
C LEU A 295 -12.85 -12.36 -28.44
N LYS A 296 -13.74 -13.36 -28.42
CA LYS A 296 -13.35 -14.77 -28.31
C LYS A 296 -12.43 -15.24 -29.43
N THR A 297 -12.58 -14.66 -30.63
CA THR A 297 -11.79 -15.08 -31.81
C THR A 297 -10.60 -14.16 -32.09
N ASN A 298 -10.72 -12.86 -31.83
CA ASN A 298 -9.74 -11.85 -32.27
C ASN A 298 -9.14 -11.03 -31.11
N GLY A 299 -9.71 -11.12 -29.91
CA GLY A 299 -9.34 -10.28 -28.77
C GLY A 299 -7.88 -10.41 -28.37
N GLN A 300 -7.35 -11.65 -28.28
CA GLN A 300 -5.94 -11.88 -27.93
C GLN A 300 -4.99 -11.25 -28.96
N ALA A 301 -5.18 -11.51 -30.26
CA ALA A 301 -4.34 -10.95 -31.31
C ALA A 301 -4.40 -9.42 -31.36
N CYS A 302 -5.61 -8.85 -31.17
CA CYS A 302 -5.81 -7.41 -31.07
C CYS A 302 -5.10 -6.82 -29.85
N SER A 303 -5.22 -7.46 -28.68
CA SER A 303 -4.56 -7.07 -27.44
C SER A 303 -3.05 -7.10 -27.58
N ASP A 304 -2.48 -8.15 -28.19
CA ASP A 304 -1.04 -8.26 -28.40
C ASP A 304 -0.51 -7.20 -29.37
N LYS A 305 -1.24 -6.90 -30.45
CA LYS A 305 -0.92 -5.81 -31.38
C LYS A 305 -0.95 -4.46 -30.66
N LEU A 306 -2.03 -4.18 -29.93
CA LEU A 306 -2.19 -2.94 -29.17
C LEU A 306 -1.09 -2.76 -28.12
N ARG A 307 -0.79 -3.79 -27.33
CA ARG A 307 0.24 -3.75 -26.30
C ARG A 307 1.62 -3.44 -26.88
N LYS A 308 1.97 -4.02 -28.04
CA LYS A 308 3.23 -3.70 -28.73
C LYS A 308 3.32 -2.22 -29.12
N LEU A 309 2.21 -1.63 -29.59
CA LEU A 309 2.15 -0.20 -29.89
C LEU A 309 2.31 0.64 -28.62
N ILE A 310 1.58 0.31 -27.55
CA ILE A 310 1.66 1.02 -26.27
C ILE A 310 3.09 0.99 -25.72
N ILE A 311 3.75 -0.17 -25.73
CA ILE A 311 5.15 -0.30 -25.32
C ILE A 311 6.06 0.54 -26.21
N LYS A 312 5.92 0.47 -27.54
CA LYS A 312 6.76 1.23 -28.50
C LYS A 312 6.69 2.74 -28.26
N TYR A 313 5.49 3.29 -28.09
CA TYR A 313 5.28 4.74 -28.09
C TYR A 313 5.20 5.36 -26.70
N ARG A 314 4.81 4.59 -25.69
CA ARG A 314 4.57 5.11 -24.33
C ARG A 314 5.38 4.39 -23.26
N ASN A 315 6.01 3.26 -23.58
CA ASN A 315 6.85 2.49 -22.66
C ASN A 315 6.13 2.07 -21.37
N ILE A 316 4.87 1.63 -21.48
CA ILE A 316 4.01 1.13 -20.38
C ILE A 316 3.35 -0.20 -20.79
N CYS A 317 2.66 -0.87 -19.86
CA CYS A 317 1.98 -2.17 -20.08
C CYS A 317 2.96 -3.31 -20.42
N HIS A 318 4.14 -3.30 -19.82
CA HIS A 318 5.07 -4.41 -19.81
C HIS A 318 4.52 -5.55 -18.98
N TYR A 319 4.57 -6.75 -19.54
CA TYR A 319 4.27 -7.96 -18.78
C TYR A 319 5.57 -8.43 -18.14
N TRP A 320 5.78 -8.01 -16.90
CA TRP A 320 6.95 -8.34 -16.08
C TRP A 320 6.93 -9.79 -15.61
N GLN A 321 5.79 -10.48 -15.60
CA GLN A 321 5.67 -11.89 -15.15
C GLN A 321 6.17 -12.07 -13.71
N PHE A 322 5.71 -11.23 -12.78
CA PHE A 322 6.04 -11.38 -11.36
C PHE A 322 5.53 -12.71 -10.81
N ASN A 323 6.32 -13.39 -10.00
CA ASN A 323 5.87 -14.55 -9.24
C ASN A 323 5.11 -14.10 -7.97
N ASP A 324 4.51 -15.05 -7.25
CA ASP A 324 3.71 -14.75 -6.05
C ASP A 324 4.54 -14.01 -4.97
N GLU A 325 5.78 -14.44 -4.71
CA GLU A 325 6.67 -13.79 -3.73
C GLU A 325 6.97 -12.33 -4.10
N GLN A 326 7.22 -12.07 -5.38
CA GLN A 326 7.44 -10.73 -5.93
C GLN A 326 6.21 -9.85 -5.81
N LEU A 327 5.02 -10.40 -6.10
CA LEU A 327 3.76 -9.68 -5.93
C LEU A 327 3.54 -9.31 -4.47
N PHE A 328 3.71 -10.26 -3.54
CA PHE A 328 3.61 -9.97 -2.09
C PHE A 328 4.61 -8.92 -1.64
N ALA A 329 5.86 -8.98 -2.10
CA ALA A 329 6.86 -7.97 -1.79
C ALA A 329 6.46 -6.59 -2.34
N LEU A 330 5.92 -6.50 -3.56
CA LEU A 330 5.43 -5.25 -4.14
C LEU A 330 4.25 -4.65 -3.36
N ARG A 331 3.32 -5.49 -2.87
CA ARG A 331 2.23 -5.04 -1.98
C ARG A 331 2.77 -4.48 -0.68
N ASP A 332 3.64 -5.23 -0.02
CA ASP A 332 4.21 -4.86 1.26
C ASP A 332 5.04 -3.57 1.13
N TYR A 333 5.79 -3.42 0.02
CA TYR A 333 6.52 -2.20 -0.32
C TYR A 333 5.59 -1.01 -0.54
N TYR A 334 4.52 -1.18 -1.32
CA TYR A 334 3.53 -0.13 -1.55
C TYR A 334 2.85 0.32 -0.25
N TYR A 335 2.39 -0.63 0.55
CA TYR A 335 1.76 -0.36 1.83
C TYR A 335 2.71 0.39 2.78
N ALA A 336 3.95 -0.09 2.90
CA ALA A 336 4.95 0.51 3.79
C ALA A 336 5.36 1.93 3.34
N ASN A 337 5.50 2.17 2.03
CA ASN A 337 5.69 3.54 1.49
C ASN A 337 4.49 4.43 1.82
N GLY A 338 3.27 3.93 1.65
CA GLY A 338 2.05 4.67 1.98
C GLY A 338 1.94 5.02 3.46
N LEU A 339 2.30 4.10 4.36
CA LEU A 339 2.35 4.36 5.79
C LEU A 339 3.44 5.37 6.16
N LEU A 340 4.64 5.24 5.58
CA LEU A 340 5.72 6.21 5.76
C LEU A 340 5.32 7.61 5.29
N PHE A 341 4.69 7.73 4.12
CA PHE A 341 4.18 8.99 3.60
C PHE A 341 3.09 9.59 4.51
N ASN A 342 2.16 8.78 5.01
CA ASN A 342 1.15 9.24 5.97
C ASN A 342 1.77 9.71 7.29
N CYS A 343 2.81 9.03 7.78
CA CYS A 343 3.55 9.44 8.96
C CYS A 343 4.27 10.78 8.74
N LEU A 344 4.93 10.95 7.60
CA LEU A 344 5.56 12.22 7.21
C LEU A 344 4.54 13.36 7.14
N ASN A 345 3.31 13.10 6.70
CA ASN A 345 2.26 14.12 6.57
C ASN A 345 1.30 14.18 7.76
N SER A 346 1.66 13.53 8.88
CA SER A 346 0.93 13.66 10.15
C SER A 346 1.44 14.85 10.98
N ASP A 347 0.75 15.14 12.10
CA ASP A 347 1.17 16.16 13.08
C ASP A 347 2.41 15.72 13.89
N CYS A 348 3.51 15.35 13.21
CA CYS A 348 4.79 15.00 13.82
C CYS A 348 5.87 16.04 13.53
N TYR A 349 6.81 16.21 14.46
CA TYR A 349 8.03 16.96 14.17
C TYR A 349 9.04 16.06 13.47
N VAL A 350 9.42 16.45 12.25
CA VAL A 350 10.51 15.87 11.46
C VAL A 350 11.39 17.01 10.95
N SER A 351 12.70 16.83 10.98
CA SER A 351 13.62 17.83 10.45
C SER A 351 13.45 17.95 8.93
N ARG A 352 13.65 19.18 8.41
CA ARG A 352 13.55 19.45 6.97
C ARG A 352 14.49 18.56 6.15
N LYS A 353 15.68 18.28 6.68
CA LYS A 353 16.67 17.41 6.03
C LYS A 353 16.14 15.99 5.88
N VAL A 354 15.64 15.38 6.96
CA VAL A 354 15.13 14.01 6.94
C VAL A 354 13.88 13.91 6.07
N ARG A 355 12.98 14.89 6.15
CA ARG A 355 11.80 14.96 5.28
C ARG A 355 12.21 14.93 3.80
N GLN A 356 13.12 15.84 3.42
CA GLN A 356 13.57 15.94 2.04
C GLN A 356 14.31 14.67 1.59
N GLU A 357 15.17 14.09 2.43
CA GLU A 357 15.86 12.83 2.15
C GLU A 357 14.88 11.70 1.86
N ILE A 358 13.83 11.56 2.67
CA ILE A 358 12.81 10.52 2.46
C ILE A 358 12.02 10.82 1.18
N GLU A 359 11.47 12.02 1.04
CA GLU A 359 10.66 12.43 -0.13
C GLU A 359 11.43 12.25 -1.45
N ASP A 360 12.72 12.62 -1.48
CA ASP A 360 13.58 12.49 -2.65
C ASP A 360 13.99 11.04 -2.93
N THR A 361 13.72 10.07 -2.06
CA THR A 361 14.18 8.68 -2.22
C THR A 361 13.08 7.62 -2.13
N LEU A 362 11.80 8.02 -2.05
CA LEU A 362 10.67 7.09 -2.14
C LEU A 362 10.59 6.47 -3.55
N LEU A 363 10.23 5.20 -3.63
CA LEU A 363 10.00 4.46 -4.87
C LEU A 363 11.19 4.43 -5.84
N LEU A 364 12.43 4.56 -5.33
CA LEU A 364 13.64 4.49 -6.13
C LEU A 364 14.34 3.14 -6.02
N PRO A 365 15.04 2.69 -7.08
CA PRO A 365 15.94 1.55 -6.96
C PRO A 365 17.12 1.89 -6.04
N ILE A 366 17.63 0.90 -5.32
CA ILE A 366 18.73 1.03 -4.35
C ILE A 366 19.96 1.72 -4.95
N ALA A 367 20.29 1.40 -6.20
CA ALA A 367 21.41 2.02 -6.91
C ALA A 367 21.28 3.55 -7.05
N GLU A 368 20.06 4.05 -7.26
CA GLU A 368 19.81 5.49 -7.37
C GLU A 368 19.83 6.15 -5.99
N ILE A 369 19.32 5.49 -4.94
CA ILE A 369 19.39 5.96 -3.55
C ILE A 369 20.87 6.11 -3.12
N GLN A 370 21.69 5.08 -3.36
CA GLN A 370 23.12 5.09 -3.05
C GLN A 370 23.87 6.21 -3.79
N LYS A 371 23.51 6.46 -5.05
CA LYS A 371 24.09 7.54 -5.85
C LYS A 371 23.76 8.93 -5.27
N ARG A 372 22.54 9.15 -4.80
CA ARG A 372 22.14 10.42 -4.16
C ARG A 372 22.83 10.64 -2.82
N ASN A 373 23.01 9.57 -2.04
CA ASN A 373 23.72 9.62 -0.76
C ASN A 373 25.20 9.95 -0.93
N THR A 374 25.84 9.46 -1.99
CA THR A 374 27.25 9.77 -2.29
C THR A 374 27.44 11.16 -2.89
N ALA A 375 26.44 11.74 -3.56
CA ALA A 375 26.49 13.10 -4.09
C ALA A 375 26.22 14.20 -3.04
N SER A 376 25.68 13.83 -1.87
CA SER A 376 25.34 14.75 -0.77
C SER A 376 26.45 14.86 0.30
N LEU A 377 27.53 14.09 0.13
CA LEU A 377 28.78 14.13 0.91
C LEU A 377 29.84 14.90 0.14
#